data_AF-A0A383DY87-F1
#
_entry.id   AF-A0A383DY87-F1
#
_cell.length_a   1.000
_cell.length_b   1.000
_cell.length_c   1.000
_cell.angle_alpha   90.00
_cell.angle_beta   90.00
_cell.angle_gamma   90.00
#
_symmetry.space_group_name_H-M   'P 1'
#
loop_
_entity.id
_entity.type
_entity.pdbx_description
1 polymer ?
#
loop_
_entity_poly.entity_id
_entity_poly.type
_entity_poly.pdbx_seq_one_letter_code
_entity_poly.pdbx_strand_id
1 'polypeptide(L)'
;DFVQFTLAMIGSVWAMVYILGLPEIGGLSNLIAHANVTEKLPLIPDLSDPDVWVPVLLVPLAVQWWASYYPGAEPGGGGYIAQRMFSAKDESNAVGATFLFNVAHYALRPWPWILIALSSLVIFPELSDIQKAFPNLPADKLGHDVAYPAMLTLLPSGLLGLVAASLIAAFMSTMSTQLNLGASYLVNDFYHRFIKPAATEKELVLAGRLFTVVSVILGAGLGLMLTSAGQAF
;
A
#
# COMPACT_ATOMS: atom_id res chain seq x y z
N ASP A 1 -6.25 -10.20 -9.83
CA ASP A 1 -5.97 -10.36 -8.39
C ASP A 1 -5.14 -11.60 -8.06
N PHE A 2 -5.64 -12.83 -8.22
CA PHE A 2 -4.88 -14.04 -7.85
C PHE A 2 -3.49 -14.13 -8.51
N VAL A 3 -3.41 -14.08 -9.83
CA VAL A 3 -2.13 -14.11 -10.58
C VAL A 3 -1.19 -12.99 -10.13
N GLN A 4 -1.73 -11.77 -10.01
CA GLN A 4 -0.97 -10.61 -9.59
C GLN A 4 -0.41 -10.74 -8.17
N PHE A 5 -1.22 -11.23 -7.23
CA PHE A 5 -0.80 -11.50 -5.86
C PHE A 5 0.28 -12.58 -5.84
N THR A 6 0.10 -13.68 -6.57
CA THR A 6 1.10 -14.75 -6.67
C THR A 6 2.42 -14.23 -7.21
N LEU A 7 2.40 -13.46 -8.31
CA LEU A 7 3.61 -12.87 -8.89
C LEU A 7 4.27 -11.87 -7.94
N ALA A 8 3.49 -11.02 -7.26
CA ALA A 8 3.99 -10.07 -6.28
C ALA A 8 4.64 -10.79 -5.09
N MET A 9 4.03 -11.86 -4.59
CA MET A 9 4.57 -12.64 -3.48
C MET A 9 5.84 -13.40 -3.87
N ILE A 10 5.87 -14.04 -5.04
CA ILE A 10 7.08 -14.71 -5.54
C ILE A 10 8.21 -13.68 -5.71
N GLY A 11 7.91 -12.54 -6.35
CA GLY A 11 8.88 -11.48 -6.58
C GLY A 11 9.39 -10.88 -5.26
N SER A 12 8.52 -10.57 -4.31
CA SER A 12 8.92 -9.95 -3.04
C SER A 12 9.70 -10.92 -2.14
N VAL A 13 9.30 -12.19 -2.06
CA VAL A 13 10.04 -13.21 -1.31
C VAL A 13 11.41 -13.44 -1.93
N TRP A 14 11.50 -13.55 -3.26
CA TRP A 14 12.78 -13.71 -3.94
C TRP A 14 13.68 -12.48 -3.75
N ALA A 15 13.14 -11.27 -3.88
CA ALA A 15 13.86 -10.03 -3.60
C ALA A 15 14.37 -9.98 -2.16
N MET A 16 13.54 -10.34 -1.18
CA MET A 16 13.92 -10.42 0.22
C MET A 16 15.08 -11.40 0.43
N VAL A 17 14.99 -12.62 -0.12
CA VAL A 17 16.07 -13.62 0.00
C VAL A 17 17.36 -13.12 -0.62
N TYR A 18 17.27 -12.48 -1.80
CA TYR A 18 18.44 -11.90 -2.46
C TYR A 18 19.08 -10.78 -1.63
N ILE A 19 18.27 -9.83 -1.15
CA ILE A 19 18.75 -8.71 -0.33
C ILE A 19 19.38 -9.20 0.96
N LEU A 20 18.74 -10.12 1.69
CA LEU A 20 19.32 -10.71 2.90
C LEU A 20 20.65 -11.44 2.62
N GLY A 21 20.84 -11.97 1.40
CA GLY A 21 22.07 -12.62 0.97
C GLY A 21 23.20 -11.69 0.56
N LEU A 22 22.98 -10.36 0.54
CA LEU A 22 24.03 -9.39 0.24
C LEU A 22 25.15 -9.47 1.29
N PRO A 23 26.43 -9.34 0.91
CA PRO A 23 27.57 -9.41 1.83
C PRO A 23 27.47 -8.42 3.00
N GLU A 24 26.91 -7.24 2.75
CA GLU A 24 26.73 -6.16 3.73
C GLU A 24 25.71 -6.53 4.82
N ILE A 25 24.75 -7.41 4.51
CA ILE A 25 23.71 -7.85 5.44
C ILE A 25 24.09 -9.21 6.05
N GLY A 26 24.51 -10.16 5.22
CA GLY A 26 25.00 -11.46 5.67
C GLY A 26 23.94 -12.36 6.32
N GLY A 27 22.68 -12.20 5.93
CA GLY A 27 21.55 -13.03 6.37
C GLY A 27 20.71 -12.43 7.50
N LEU A 28 19.60 -13.11 7.83
CA LEU A 28 18.61 -12.62 8.79
C LEU A 28 19.16 -12.43 10.20
N SER A 29 20.00 -13.36 10.67
CA SER A 29 20.58 -13.30 12.02
C SER A 29 21.46 -12.07 12.21
N ASN A 30 22.23 -11.70 11.18
CA ASN A 30 23.07 -10.51 11.22
C ASN A 30 22.23 -9.23 11.11
N LEU A 31 21.18 -9.25 10.27
CA LEU A 31 20.27 -8.11 10.14
C LEU A 31 19.63 -7.72 11.49
N ILE A 32 19.04 -8.69 12.21
CA ILE A 32 18.33 -8.40 13.46
C ILE A 32 19.29 -8.01 14.62
N ALA A 33 20.55 -8.43 14.53
CA ALA A 33 21.59 -8.07 15.48
C ALA A 33 22.33 -6.76 15.12
N HIS A 34 22.04 -6.17 13.96
CA HIS A 34 22.71 -4.97 13.49
C HIS A 34 22.29 -3.74 14.33
N ALA A 35 23.26 -2.89 14.70
CA ALA A 35 23.04 -1.74 15.58
C ALA A 35 21.91 -0.81 15.09
N ASN A 36 21.86 -0.52 13.78
CA ASN A 36 20.82 0.33 13.18
C ASN A 36 19.42 -0.30 13.17
N VAL A 37 19.31 -1.61 13.43
CA VAL A 37 18.05 -2.37 13.32
C VAL A 37 17.52 -2.74 14.70
N THR A 38 18.37 -3.10 15.65
CA THR A 38 17.95 -3.67 16.95
C THR A 38 16.97 -2.77 17.71
N GLU A 39 17.18 -1.46 17.70
CA GLU A 39 16.28 -0.49 18.36
C GLU A 39 14.94 -0.31 17.64
N LYS A 40 14.80 -0.81 16.41
CA LYS A 40 13.58 -0.72 15.58
C LYS A 40 12.73 -1.99 15.59
N LEU A 41 13.21 -3.06 16.24
CA LEU A 41 12.50 -4.34 16.36
C LEU A 41 11.36 -4.41 17.41
N PRO A 42 11.31 -3.59 18.47
CA PRO A 42 10.23 -3.66 19.44
C PRO A 42 8.84 -3.51 18.77
N LEU A 43 7.94 -4.46 19.05
CA LEU A 43 6.55 -4.41 18.57
C LEU A 43 5.70 -3.36 19.32
N ILE A 44 6.10 -3.03 20.55
CA ILE A 44 5.46 -2.02 21.37
C ILE A 44 6.40 -0.82 21.39
N PRO A 45 5.92 0.39 21.00
CA PRO A 45 6.74 1.59 21.06
C PRO A 45 7.10 1.94 22.50
N ASP A 46 8.13 2.77 22.68
CA ASP A 46 8.45 3.33 23.98
C ASP A 46 7.29 4.21 24.47
N LEU A 47 6.64 3.80 25.56
CA LEU A 47 5.51 4.50 26.14
C LEU A 47 5.92 5.77 26.91
N SER A 48 7.23 6.00 27.09
CA SER A 48 7.74 7.22 27.73
C SER A 48 7.75 8.44 26.80
N ASP A 49 7.70 8.22 25.47
CA ASP A 49 7.68 9.29 24.46
C ASP A 49 6.32 9.35 23.73
N PRO A 50 5.42 10.27 24.14
CA PRO A 50 4.12 10.43 23.51
C PRO A 50 4.18 10.73 22.01
N ASP A 51 5.21 11.40 21.53
CA ASP A 51 5.34 11.75 20.11
C ASP A 51 5.57 10.49 19.24
N VAL A 52 6.01 9.39 19.86
CA VAL A 52 6.22 8.09 19.22
C VAL A 52 5.03 7.15 19.44
N TRP A 53 4.62 6.89 20.69
CA TRP A 53 3.60 5.86 20.93
C TRP A 53 2.18 6.34 20.60
N VAL A 54 1.88 7.63 20.65
CA VAL A 54 0.53 8.11 20.31
C VAL A 54 0.24 7.88 18.82
N PRO A 55 1.08 8.31 17.86
CA PRO A 55 0.81 8.05 16.44
C PRO A 55 0.90 6.57 16.05
N VAL A 56 1.78 5.79 16.68
CA VAL A 56 2.04 4.39 16.28
C VAL A 56 1.09 3.39 16.93
N LEU A 57 0.61 3.66 18.15
CA LEU A 57 -0.22 2.72 18.93
C LEU A 57 -1.62 3.28 19.22
N LEU A 58 -1.71 4.45 19.84
CA LEU A 58 -3.01 4.99 20.30
C LEU A 58 -3.90 5.40 19.14
N VAL A 59 -3.38 6.16 18.19
CA VAL A 59 -4.15 6.65 17.03
C VAL A 59 -4.69 5.46 16.22
N PRO A 60 -3.90 4.43 15.86
CA PRO A 60 -4.43 3.26 15.19
C PRO A 60 -5.52 2.52 15.97
N LEU A 61 -5.34 2.31 17.28
CA LEU A 61 -6.29 1.55 18.10
C LEU A 61 -7.54 2.31 18.50
N ALA A 62 -7.44 3.62 18.76
CA ALA A 62 -8.56 4.42 19.23
C ALA A 62 -9.26 5.14 18.08
N VAL A 63 -8.50 5.82 17.22
CA VAL A 63 -9.05 6.70 16.18
C VAL A 63 -9.25 5.95 14.87
N GLN A 64 -8.20 5.29 14.34
CA GLN A 64 -8.31 4.60 13.06
C GLN A 64 -9.27 3.43 13.18
N TRP A 65 -9.15 2.56 14.18
CA TRP A 65 -10.10 1.45 14.38
C TRP A 65 -11.55 1.94 14.48
N TRP A 66 -11.82 2.99 15.26
CA TRP A 66 -13.17 3.56 15.38
C TRP A 66 -13.68 4.14 14.05
N ALA A 67 -12.85 4.92 13.34
CA ALA A 67 -13.19 5.49 12.04
C ALA A 67 -13.42 4.40 10.97
N SER A 68 -12.64 3.33 11.05
CA SER A 68 -12.65 2.15 10.19
C SER A 68 -13.76 1.13 10.51
N TYR A 69 -14.31 1.18 11.73
CA TYR A 69 -15.37 0.27 12.18
C TYR A 69 -16.76 0.69 11.68
N TYR A 70 -16.92 1.93 11.22
CA TYR A 70 -18.19 2.38 10.66
C TYR A 70 -18.59 1.51 9.46
N PRO A 71 -19.86 1.06 9.35
CA PRO A 71 -20.33 0.29 8.20
C PRO A 71 -20.02 1.02 6.90
N GLY A 72 -19.11 0.47 6.09
CA GLY A 72 -18.62 1.11 4.87
C GLY A 72 -17.18 1.66 4.92
N ALA A 73 -16.45 1.51 6.04
CA ALA A 73 -15.01 1.73 6.12
C ALA A 73 -14.23 0.41 6.34
N GLU A 74 -12.97 0.35 5.89
CA GLU A 74 -12.11 -0.84 6.05
C GLU A 74 -11.54 -0.92 7.47
N PRO A 75 -11.56 -2.07 8.17
CA PRO A 75 -11.87 -3.42 7.69
C PRO A 75 -13.32 -3.87 7.95
N GLY A 76 -14.19 -3.01 8.50
CA GLY A 76 -15.57 -3.33 8.92
C GLY A 76 -16.59 -3.54 7.79
N GLY A 77 -16.15 -3.81 6.56
CA GLY A 77 -17.04 -3.94 5.40
C GLY A 77 -17.13 -2.70 4.53
N GLY A 78 -15.98 -2.06 4.25
CA GLY A 78 -15.81 -1.04 3.22
C GLY A 78 -16.58 -1.35 1.93
N GLY A 79 -17.08 -0.33 1.23
CA GLY A 79 -18.00 -0.49 0.09
C GLY A 79 -17.55 -1.55 -0.95
N TYR A 80 -16.25 -1.62 -1.26
CA TYR A 80 -15.74 -2.63 -2.20
C TYR A 80 -15.52 -4.04 -1.56
N ILE A 81 -15.24 -4.14 -0.25
CA ILE A 81 -15.18 -5.43 0.45
C ILE A 81 -16.58 -6.04 0.50
N ALA A 82 -17.59 -5.23 0.83
CA ALA A 82 -18.99 -5.64 0.77
C ALA A 82 -19.38 -6.12 -0.64
N GLN A 83 -18.99 -5.40 -1.70
CA GLN A 83 -19.19 -5.86 -3.08
C GLN A 83 -18.57 -7.24 -3.36
N ARG A 84 -17.35 -7.49 -2.86
CA ARG A 84 -16.67 -8.79 -3.00
C ARG A 84 -17.38 -9.89 -2.22
N MET A 85 -17.87 -9.60 -1.02
CA MET A 85 -18.64 -10.55 -0.20
C MET A 85 -19.98 -10.89 -0.85
N PHE A 86 -20.72 -9.90 -1.37
CA PHE A 86 -22.01 -10.12 -2.04
C PHE A 86 -21.88 -10.81 -3.41
N SER A 87 -20.70 -10.79 -4.00
CA SER A 87 -20.40 -11.53 -5.23
C SER A 87 -20.04 -13.00 -4.97
N ALA A 88 -19.87 -13.40 -3.71
CA ALA A 88 -19.62 -14.78 -3.35
C ALA A 88 -20.89 -15.63 -3.50
N LYS A 89 -20.70 -16.91 -3.79
CA LYS A 89 -21.81 -17.87 -4.00
C LYS A 89 -22.74 -17.99 -2.79
N ASP A 90 -22.17 -17.97 -1.59
CA ASP A 90 -22.86 -18.09 -0.31
C ASP A 90 -22.00 -17.49 0.81
N GLU A 91 -22.58 -17.38 2.01
CA GLU A 91 -21.94 -16.83 3.19
C GLU A 91 -20.66 -17.58 3.58
N SER A 92 -20.65 -18.91 3.49
CA SER A 92 -19.48 -19.72 3.83
C SER A 92 -18.30 -19.40 2.92
N ASN A 93 -18.54 -19.27 1.62
CA ASN A 93 -17.53 -18.84 0.66
C ASN A 93 -17.06 -17.39 0.92
N ALA A 94 -17.98 -16.49 1.27
CA ALA A 94 -17.64 -15.11 1.60
C ALA A 94 -16.71 -15.02 2.83
N VAL A 95 -17.06 -15.73 3.91
CA VAL A 95 -16.26 -15.78 5.14
C VAL A 95 -14.90 -16.42 4.88
N GLY A 96 -14.87 -17.55 4.16
CA GLY A 96 -13.63 -18.24 3.79
C GLY A 96 -12.69 -17.36 2.95
N ALA A 97 -13.22 -16.65 1.96
CA ALA A 97 -12.46 -15.70 1.15
C ALA A 97 -11.90 -14.54 1.98
N THR A 98 -12.69 -14.00 2.90
CA THR A 98 -12.25 -12.92 3.82
C THR A 98 -11.16 -13.41 4.77
N PHE A 99 -11.26 -14.63 5.29
CA PHE A 99 -10.22 -15.19 6.15
C PHE A 99 -8.91 -15.42 5.37
N LEU A 100 -9.00 -15.99 4.17
CA LEU A 100 -7.86 -16.16 3.27
C LEU A 100 -7.21 -14.80 2.97
N PHE A 101 -8.00 -13.78 2.67
CA PHE A 101 -7.49 -12.42 2.45
C PHE A 101 -6.74 -11.91 3.68
N ASN A 102 -7.29 -12.03 4.88
CA ASN A 102 -6.62 -11.55 6.10
C ASN A 102 -5.27 -12.24 6.34
N VAL A 103 -5.22 -13.56 6.22
CA VAL A 103 -3.97 -14.32 6.37
C VAL A 103 -2.96 -13.94 5.29
N ALA A 104 -3.38 -13.95 4.03
CA ALA A 104 -2.50 -13.66 2.91
C ALA A 104 -1.98 -12.20 2.94
N HIS A 105 -2.86 -11.23 3.21
CA HIS A 105 -2.60 -9.81 3.08
C HIS A 105 -1.95 -9.17 4.30
N TYR A 106 -2.38 -9.54 5.51
CA TYR A 106 -1.88 -8.96 6.76
C TYR A 106 -0.85 -9.84 7.46
N ALA A 107 -1.04 -11.16 7.48
CA ALA A 107 -0.12 -12.04 8.20
C ALA A 107 1.12 -12.43 7.39
N LEU A 108 0.96 -12.73 6.09
CA LEU A 108 2.06 -13.24 5.25
C LEU A 108 2.72 -12.16 4.41
N ARG A 109 1.91 -11.38 3.69
CA ARG A 109 2.42 -10.43 2.72
C ARG A 109 3.38 -9.39 3.32
N PRO A 110 3.19 -8.76 4.49
CA PRO A 110 4.07 -7.65 4.88
C PRO A 110 5.54 -8.02 5.10
N TRP A 111 5.84 -9.27 5.46
CA TRP A 111 7.19 -9.68 5.92
C TRP A 111 8.31 -9.44 4.91
N PRO A 112 8.21 -9.82 3.62
CA PRO A 112 9.25 -9.49 2.65
C PRO A 112 9.56 -8.00 2.55
N TRP A 113 8.53 -7.14 2.60
CA TRP A 113 8.72 -5.68 2.54
C TRP A 113 9.35 -5.16 3.83
N ILE A 114 8.92 -5.64 5.00
CA ILE A 114 9.50 -5.27 6.30
C ILE A 114 10.99 -5.63 6.33
N LEU A 115 11.37 -6.84 5.90
CA LEU A 115 12.76 -7.28 5.93
C LEU A 115 13.64 -6.51 4.94
N ILE A 116 13.11 -6.15 3.76
CA ILE A 116 13.80 -5.25 2.82
C ILE A 116 13.95 -3.84 3.41
N ALA A 117 12.93 -3.33 4.10
CA ALA A 117 12.99 -2.01 4.76
C ALA A 117 13.99 -1.99 5.93
N LEU A 118 14.03 -3.03 6.77
CA LEU A 118 15.07 -3.15 7.80
C LEU A 118 16.46 -3.24 7.18
N SER A 119 16.60 -3.95 6.06
CA SER A 119 17.85 -4.03 5.31
C SER A 119 18.31 -2.68 4.76
N SER A 120 17.39 -1.77 4.44
CA SER A 120 17.77 -0.42 3.98
C SER A 120 18.45 0.40 5.08
N LEU A 121 18.20 0.12 6.36
CA LEU A 121 18.89 0.77 7.48
C LEU A 121 20.37 0.37 7.59
N VAL A 122 20.77 -0.71 6.93
CA VAL A 122 22.17 -1.18 6.83
C VAL A 122 22.82 -0.64 5.57
N ILE A 123 22.16 -0.75 4.42
CA ILE A 123 22.73 -0.35 3.11
C ILE A 123 22.70 1.17 2.91
N PHE A 124 21.62 1.83 3.32
CA PHE A 124 21.40 3.27 3.22
C PHE A 124 20.98 3.84 4.59
N PRO A 125 21.90 3.88 5.59
CA PRO A 125 21.56 4.31 6.94
C PRO A 125 21.02 5.74 7.00
N GLU A 126 21.59 6.64 6.19
CA GLU A 126 21.23 8.05 6.14
C GLU A 126 20.67 8.44 4.78
N LEU A 127 19.79 9.46 4.76
CA LEU A 127 19.29 10.03 3.50
C LEU A 127 20.42 10.55 2.60
N SER A 128 21.55 10.97 3.19
CA SER A 128 22.72 11.39 2.42
C SER A 128 23.31 10.26 1.57
N ASP A 129 23.19 9.00 2.00
CA ASP A 129 23.71 7.86 1.25
C ASP A 129 22.81 7.52 0.05
N ILE A 130 21.50 7.68 0.22
CA ILE A 130 20.55 7.65 -0.91
C ILE A 130 20.87 8.77 -1.90
N GLN A 131 21.10 10.00 -1.44
CA GLN A 131 21.43 11.12 -2.34
C GLN A 131 22.74 10.90 -3.09
N LYS A 132 23.75 10.29 -2.46
CA LYS A 132 25.01 9.92 -3.13
C LYS A 132 24.79 8.86 -4.21
N ALA A 133 23.97 7.86 -3.94
CA ALA A 133 23.65 6.80 -4.90
C ALA A 133 22.79 7.32 -6.06
N PHE A 134 21.91 8.30 -5.79
CA PHE A 134 20.98 8.89 -6.75
C PHE A 134 21.16 10.42 -6.82
N PRO A 135 22.24 10.92 -7.43
CA PRO A 135 22.56 12.37 -7.43
C PRO A 135 21.52 13.23 -8.15
N ASN A 136 20.75 12.63 -9.06
CA ASN A 136 19.67 13.29 -9.80
C ASN A 136 18.30 13.22 -9.11
N LEU A 137 18.23 12.63 -7.90
CA LEU A 137 16.98 12.62 -7.13
C LEU A 137 16.65 14.06 -6.71
N PRO A 138 15.45 14.58 -7.02
CA PRO A 138 15.04 15.90 -6.59
C PRO A 138 15.03 16.03 -5.07
N ALA A 139 15.50 17.16 -4.55
CA ALA A 139 15.62 17.39 -3.11
C ALA A 139 14.27 17.33 -2.37
N ASP A 140 13.18 17.70 -3.03
CA ASP A 140 11.81 17.63 -2.51
C ASP A 140 11.27 16.19 -2.45
N LYS A 141 11.95 15.23 -3.08
CA LYS A 141 11.62 13.79 -3.03
C LYS A 141 12.59 12.99 -2.17
N LEU A 142 13.63 13.64 -1.63
CA LEU A 142 14.56 12.99 -0.71
C LEU A 142 13.90 12.83 0.66
N GLY A 143 13.41 11.62 0.94
CA GLY A 143 12.78 11.27 2.21
C GLY A 143 12.81 9.75 2.46
N HIS A 144 12.23 9.31 3.57
CA HIS A 144 12.29 7.88 3.92
C HIS A 144 11.52 6.97 2.94
N ASP A 145 10.54 7.51 2.23
CA ASP A 145 9.72 6.76 1.25
C ASP A 145 10.52 6.21 0.05
N VAL A 146 11.68 6.82 -0.26
CA VAL A 146 12.52 6.37 -1.39
C VAL A 146 13.46 5.21 -1.04
N ALA A 147 13.54 4.82 0.24
CA ALA A 147 14.42 3.75 0.69
C ALA A 147 14.07 2.40 0.05
N TYR A 148 12.78 2.05 -0.06
CA TYR A 148 12.37 0.79 -0.67
C TYR A 148 12.69 0.74 -2.18
N PRO A 149 12.30 1.74 -3.00
CA PRO A 149 12.75 1.83 -4.40
C PRO A 149 14.27 1.78 -4.58
N ALA A 150 15.03 2.46 -3.71
CA ALA A 150 16.49 2.43 -3.72
C ALA A 150 17.02 1.00 -3.54
N MET A 151 16.49 0.22 -2.59
CA MET A 151 16.87 -1.18 -2.38
C MET A 151 16.57 -2.06 -3.60
N LEU A 152 15.47 -1.81 -4.33
CA LEU A 152 15.14 -2.60 -5.52
C LEU A 152 16.18 -2.47 -6.62
N THR A 153 16.91 -1.34 -6.69
CA THR A 153 17.96 -1.13 -7.70
C THR A 153 19.16 -2.09 -7.54
N LEU A 154 19.30 -2.73 -6.38
CA LEU A 154 20.33 -3.73 -6.11
C LEU A 154 19.99 -5.11 -6.68
N LEU A 155 18.73 -5.33 -7.09
CA LEU A 155 18.26 -6.61 -7.61
C LEU A 155 18.78 -6.83 -9.05
N PRO A 156 19.02 -8.10 -9.45
CA PRO A 156 19.36 -8.42 -10.84
C PRO A 156 18.19 -8.07 -11.76
N SER A 157 18.49 -7.70 -13.00
CA SER A 157 17.53 -7.12 -13.96
C SER A 157 16.23 -7.90 -14.12
N GLY A 158 16.28 -9.24 -14.17
CA GLY A 158 15.08 -10.07 -14.26
C GLY A 158 14.18 -9.99 -13.02
N LEU A 159 14.78 -10.02 -11.82
CA LEU A 159 14.05 -9.92 -10.56
C LEU A 159 13.52 -8.51 -10.32
N LEU A 160 14.33 -7.49 -10.63
CA LEU A 160 13.89 -6.09 -10.62
C LEU A 160 12.67 -5.90 -11.52
N GLY A 161 12.70 -6.43 -12.76
CA GLY A 161 11.57 -6.36 -13.68
C GLY A 161 10.31 -7.03 -13.13
N LEU A 162 10.44 -8.20 -12.52
CA LEU A 162 9.32 -8.92 -11.88
C LEU A 162 8.70 -8.11 -10.74
N VAL A 163 9.52 -7.61 -9.82
CA VAL A 163 9.04 -6.81 -8.67
C VAL A 163 8.41 -5.51 -9.15
N ALA A 164 9.06 -4.77 -10.04
CA ALA A 164 8.55 -3.51 -10.59
C ALA A 164 7.20 -3.72 -11.30
N ALA A 165 7.09 -4.74 -12.16
CA ALA A 165 5.83 -5.06 -12.83
C ALA A 165 4.71 -5.40 -11.82
N SER A 166 5.03 -6.15 -10.76
CA SER A 166 4.07 -6.51 -9.72
C SER A 166 3.58 -5.31 -8.90
N LEU A 167 4.48 -4.35 -8.61
CA LEU A 167 4.14 -3.11 -7.90
C LEU A 167 3.26 -2.20 -8.75
N ILE A 168 3.58 -2.06 -10.04
CA ILE A 168 2.76 -1.31 -11.00
C ILE A 168 1.37 -1.94 -11.11
N ALA A 169 1.28 -3.27 -11.20
CA ALA A 169 0.00 -3.98 -11.21
C ALA A 169 -0.77 -3.78 -9.88
N ALA A 170 -0.10 -3.84 -8.73
CA ALA A 170 -0.68 -3.57 -7.41
C ALA A 170 -1.28 -2.16 -7.33
N PHE A 171 -0.51 -1.17 -7.76
CA PHE A 171 -0.94 0.21 -7.82
C PHE A 171 -2.17 0.39 -8.73
N MET A 172 -2.15 -0.15 -9.95
CA MET A 172 -3.28 -0.08 -10.88
C MET A 172 -4.53 -0.76 -10.31
N SER A 173 -4.39 -1.89 -9.61
CA SER A 173 -5.50 -2.58 -8.96
C SER A 173 -6.16 -1.74 -7.87
N THR A 174 -5.36 -1.09 -7.02
CA THR A 174 -5.87 -0.21 -5.96
C THR A 174 -6.51 1.04 -6.55
N MET A 175 -5.83 1.71 -7.50
CA MET A 175 -6.37 2.87 -8.19
C MET A 175 -7.71 2.56 -8.86
N SER A 176 -7.78 1.46 -9.62
CA SER A 176 -9.02 1.07 -10.31
C SER A 176 -10.17 0.82 -9.33
N THR A 177 -9.89 0.20 -8.18
CA THR A 177 -10.88 -0.03 -7.13
C THR A 177 -11.43 1.29 -6.59
N GLN A 178 -10.54 2.21 -6.21
CA GLN A 178 -10.92 3.50 -5.62
C GLN A 178 -11.66 4.39 -6.64
N LEU A 179 -11.18 4.45 -7.87
CA LEU A 179 -11.83 5.21 -8.95
C LEU A 179 -13.21 4.66 -9.29
N ASN A 180 -13.36 3.34 -9.38
CA ASN A 180 -14.64 2.72 -9.70
C ASN A 180 -15.66 2.90 -8.57
N LEU A 181 -15.22 2.78 -7.32
CA LEU A 181 -16.07 3.03 -6.16
C LEU A 181 -16.49 4.51 -6.09
N GLY A 182 -15.54 5.43 -6.20
CA GLY A 182 -15.80 6.87 -6.18
C GLY A 182 -16.73 7.32 -7.31
N ALA A 183 -16.50 6.82 -8.53
CA ALA A 183 -17.39 7.09 -9.66
C ALA A 183 -18.81 6.55 -9.42
N SER A 184 -18.95 5.38 -8.80
CA SER A 184 -20.27 4.81 -8.47
C SER A 184 -21.06 5.68 -7.51
N TYR A 185 -20.40 6.28 -6.51
CA TYR A 185 -21.05 7.26 -5.62
C TYR A 185 -21.47 8.53 -6.38
N LEU A 186 -20.58 9.08 -7.21
CA LEU A 186 -20.91 10.27 -8.02
C LEU A 186 -22.04 10.02 -9.02
N VAL A 187 -22.13 8.80 -9.58
CA VAL A 187 -23.22 8.43 -10.49
C VAL A 187 -24.53 8.22 -9.74
N ASN A 188 -24.56 7.36 -8.74
CA ASN A 188 -25.83 6.92 -8.13
C ASN A 188 -26.37 7.95 -7.14
N ASP A 189 -25.51 8.49 -6.30
CA ASP A 189 -25.92 9.30 -5.16
C ASP A 189 -25.97 10.79 -5.49
N PHE A 190 -25.25 11.22 -6.52
CA PHE A 190 -25.25 12.60 -6.99
C PHE A 190 -25.97 12.78 -8.34
N TYR A 191 -25.43 12.20 -9.42
CA TYR A 191 -25.93 12.45 -10.77
C TYR A 191 -27.35 11.90 -10.99
N HIS A 192 -27.55 10.61 -10.76
CA HIS A 192 -28.86 9.97 -10.92
C HIS A 192 -29.86 10.54 -9.90
N ARG A 193 -29.45 10.72 -8.64
CA ARG A 193 -30.37 11.20 -7.60
C ARG A 193 -30.83 12.65 -7.80
N PHE A 194 -29.93 13.57 -8.14
CA PHE A 194 -30.20 15.01 -8.10
C PHE A 194 -30.11 15.73 -9.44
N ILE A 195 -29.26 15.26 -10.38
CA ILE A 195 -29.04 15.95 -11.66
C ILE A 195 -29.97 15.43 -12.75
N LYS A 196 -30.08 14.11 -12.92
CA LYS A 196 -30.91 13.47 -13.95
C LYS A 196 -31.57 12.18 -13.43
N PRO A 197 -32.69 12.29 -12.68
CA PRO A 197 -33.43 11.14 -12.14
C PRO A 197 -34.04 10.18 -13.15
N ALA A 198 -34.17 10.60 -14.41
CA ALA A 198 -34.67 9.78 -15.51
C ALA A 198 -33.56 9.38 -16.49
N ALA A 199 -32.29 9.35 -16.05
CA ALA A 199 -31.18 8.95 -16.89
C ALA A 199 -31.31 7.48 -17.31
N THR A 200 -31.02 7.20 -18.57
CA THR A 200 -30.94 5.82 -19.07
C THR A 200 -29.63 5.16 -18.61
N GLU A 201 -29.58 3.82 -18.61
CA GLU A 201 -28.35 3.07 -18.31
C GLU A 201 -27.14 3.53 -19.13
N LYS A 202 -27.33 3.84 -20.41
CA LYS A 202 -26.25 4.35 -21.27
C LYS A 202 -25.71 5.70 -20.79
N GLU A 203 -26.59 6.56 -20.29
CA GLU A 203 -26.22 7.87 -19.75
C GLU A 203 -25.53 7.74 -18.40
N LEU A 204 -25.96 6.82 -17.54
CA LEU A 204 -25.30 6.51 -16.27
C LEU A 204 -23.89 5.98 -16.49
N VAL A 205 -23.69 5.05 -17.44
CA VAL A 205 -22.36 4.55 -17.81
C VAL A 205 -21.47 5.66 -18.37
N LEU A 206 -22.02 6.55 -19.19
CA LEU A 206 -21.26 7.70 -19.72
C LEU A 206 -20.86 8.66 -18.60
N ALA A 207 -21.77 8.99 -17.68
CA ALA A 207 -21.49 9.81 -16.51
C ALA A 207 -20.40 9.19 -15.63
N GLY A 208 -20.46 7.87 -15.39
CA GLY A 208 -19.44 7.16 -14.62
C GLY A 208 -18.04 7.23 -15.25
N ARG A 209 -17.94 7.09 -16.58
CA ARG A 209 -16.67 7.27 -17.31
C ARG A 209 -16.15 8.70 -17.18
N LEU A 210 -17.02 9.70 -17.29
CA LEU A 210 -16.64 11.11 -17.13
C LEU A 210 -16.13 11.40 -15.71
N PHE A 211 -16.87 10.97 -14.68
CA PHE A 211 -16.44 11.15 -13.29
C PHE A 211 -15.13 10.43 -13.00
N THR A 212 -14.91 9.23 -13.56
CA THR A 212 -13.63 8.53 -13.45
C THR A 212 -12.49 9.38 -14.00
N VAL A 213 -12.64 9.95 -15.19
CA VAL A 213 -11.61 10.83 -15.80
C VAL A 213 -11.35 12.07 -14.96
N VAL A 214 -12.41 12.70 -14.44
CA VAL A 214 -12.28 13.86 -13.55
C VAL A 214 -11.54 13.50 -12.27
N SER A 215 -11.90 12.39 -11.62
CA SER A 215 -11.22 11.89 -10.42
C SER A 215 -9.75 11.57 -10.67
N VAL A 216 -9.41 11.01 -11.84
CA VAL A 216 -8.01 10.78 -12.23
C VAL A 216 -7.24 12.10 -12.35
N ILE A 217 -7.81 13.11 -13.03
CA ILE A 217 -7.15 14.40 -13.20
C ILE A 217 -6.92 15.08 -11.85
N LEU A 218 -7.92 15.10 -10.98
CA LEU A 218 -7.80 15.71 -9.65
C LEU A 218 -6.81 14.96 -8.76
N GLY A 219 -6.88 13.62 -8.75
CA GLY A 219 -5.97 12.78 -7.97
C GLY A 219 -4.52 12.87 -8.45
N ALA A 220 -4.29 12.85 -9.76
CA ALA A 220 -2.97 13.03 -10.35
C ALA A 220 -2.43 14.44 -10.08
N GLY A 221 -3.27 15.47 -10.21
CA GLY A 221 -2.92 16.87 -9.92
C GLY A 221 -2.47 17.04 -8.48
N LEU A 222 -3.24 16.52 -7.51
CA LEU A 222 -2.87 16.56 -6.10
C LEU A 222 -1.59 15.74 -5.84
N GLY A 223 -1.49 14.54 -6.41
CA GLY A 223 -0.32 13.66 -6.23
C GLY A 223 1.00 14.28 -6.72
N LEU A 224 0.96 15.13 -7.76
CA LEU A 224 2.13 15.87 -8.22
C LEU A 224 2.62 16.93 -7.22
N MET A 225 1.74 17.40 -6.33
CA MET A 225 2.07 18.40 -5.30
C MET A 225 2.61 17.78 -4.00
N LEU A 226 2.35 16.49 -3.75
CA LEU A 226 2.78 15.80 -2.53
C LEU A 226 4.27 15.43 -2.60
N THR A 227 4.99 15.59 -1.49
CA THR A 227 6.41 15.27 -1.36
C THR A 227 6.68 14.01 -0.55
N SER A 228 5.77 13.62 0.35
CA SER A 228 5.83 12.38 1.10
C SER A 228 4.45 11.72 1.23
N ALA A 229 4.43 10.41 1.47
CA ALA A 229 3.20 9.66 1.71
C ALA A 229 2.47 10.17 2.97
N GLY A 230 3.21 10.61 3.99
CA GLY A 230 2.65 11.12 5.24
C GLY A 230 1.81 12.39 5.10
N GLN A 231 1.93 13.14 4.00
CA GLN A 231 1.07 14.32 3.75
C GLN A 231 -0.36 13.95 3.32
N ALA A 232 -0.58 12.70 2.91
CA ALA A 232 -1.88 12.21 2.47
C ALA A 232 -2.69 11.54 3.60
N PHE A 233 -2.10 11.34 4.78
CA PHE A 233 -2.69 10.67 5.95
C PHE A 233 -2.77 11.63 7.13
#